data_AF-A0A2X0Z1V7-F1
#
_entry.id   AF-A0A2X0Z1V7-F1
#
_cell.length_a   1.000
_cell.length_b   1.000
_cell.length_c   1.000
_cell.angle_alpha   90.00
_cell.angle_beta   90.00
_cell.angle_gamma   90.00
#
_symmetry.space_group_name_H-M   'P 1'
#
loop_
_entity.id
_entity.type
_entity.pdbx_description
1 polymer ?
#
loop_
_entity_poly.entity_id
_entity_poly.type
_entity_poly.pdbx_seq_one_letter_code
_entity_poly.pdbx_strand_id
1 'polypeptide(L)' 'MQNNMNEEMLIIIENFTPKIKQCLHQTSYQDREDLEQEIKLKIIEKLTTKEFENTPSFWNFFV' A
#
# COMPACT_ATOMS: atom_id res chain seq x y z
N MET A 1 8.53 12.92 18.39
CA MET A 1 8.94 12.70 16.98
C MET A 1 8.43 11.38 16.43
N GLN A 2 8.54 10.25 17.14
CA GLN A 2 8.04 8.93 16.66
C GLN A 2 6.51 8.86 16.43
N ASN A 3 5.69 9.50 17.28
CA ASN A 3 4.22 9.44 17.16
C ASN A 3 3.70 10.04 15.84
N ASN A 4 4.35 11.08 15.30
CA ASN A 4 3.88 11.77 14.12
C ASN A 4 4.00 10.91 12.84
N MET A 5 5.08 10.12 12.74
CA MET A 5 5.32 9.25 11.58
C MET A 5 4.32 8.08 11.53
N ASN A 6 3.93 7.55 12.69
CA ASN A 6 2.92 6.49 12.78
C ASN A 6 1.53 7.02 12.40
N GLU A 7 1.18 8.23 12.82
CA GLU A 7 -0.09 8.88 12.45
C GLU A 7 -0.15 9.16 10.94
N GLU A 8 0.92 9.68 10.34
CA GLU A 8 1.00 9.89 8.89
C GLU A 8 0.86 8.58 8.11
N MET A 9 1.50 7.51 8.57
CA MET A 9 1.39 6.18 7.95
C MET A 9 -0.03 5.62 8.03
N LEU A 10 -0.71 5.77 9.18
CA LEU A 10 -2.10 5.35 9.33
C LEU A 10 -3.03 6.13 8.39
N ILE A 11 -2.82 7.44 8.25
CA ILE A 11 -3.59 8.27 7.30
C ILE A 11 -3.41 7.76 5.87
N ILE A 12 -2.18 7.43 5.47
CA ILE A 12 -1.90 6.87 4.13
C ILE A 12 -2.66 5.55 3.93
N ILE A 13 -2.57 4.63 4.89
CA ILE A 13 -3.26 3.34 4.82
C ILE A 13 -4.77 3.54 4.70
N GLU A 14 -5.36 4.39 5.54
CA GLU A 14 -6.80 4.69 5.50
C GLU A 14 -7.23 5.28 4.14
N ASN A 15 -6.42 6.17 3.56
CA ASN A 15 -6.68 6.71 2.22
C ASN A 15 -6.66 5.64 1.13
N PHE A 16 -5.84 4.60 1.27
CA PHE A 16 -5.76 3.49 0.31
C PHE A 16 -6.79 2.38 0.58
N THR A 17 -7.33 2.25 1.80
CA THR A 17 -8.30 1.21 2.18
C THR A 17 -9.48 1.05 1.21
N PRO A 18 -10.16 2.13 0.74
CA PRO A 18 -11.26 2.00 -0.21
C PRO A 18 -10.83 1.33 -1.52
N LYS A 19 -9.63 1.68 -2.01
CA LYS A 19 -9.09 1.11 -3.25
C LYS A 19 -8.68 -0.34 -3.07
N ILE A 20 -8.03 -0.67 -1.96
CA ILE A 20 -7.65 -2.04 -1.61
C ILE A 20 -8.89 -2.93 -1.59
N LYS A 21 -9.93 -2.53 -0.85
CA LYS A 21 -11.20 -3.28 -0.76
C LYS A 21 -11.87 -3.41 -2.13
N GLN A 22 -11.87 -2.37 -2.96
CA GLN A 22 -12.39 -2.44 -4.32
C GLN A 22 -11.68 -3.53 -5.15
N CYS A 23 -10.34 -3.59 -5.10
CA CYS A 23 -9.56 -4.58 -5.85
C CYS A 23 -9.78 -6.00 -5.31
N LEU A 24 -9.86 -6.18 -3.98
CA LEU A 24 -10.06 -7.49 -3.35
C LEU A 24 -11.43 -8.11 -3.63
N HIS A 25 -12.43 -7.32 -4.07
CA HIS A 25 -13.68 -7.91 -4.56
C HIS A 25 -13.50 -8.81 -5.79
N GLN A 26 -12.37 -8.69 -6.50
CA GLN A 26 -12.02 -9.52 -7.64
C GLN A 26 -11.34 -10.85 -7.22
N THR A 27 -11.01 -11.02 -5.95
CA THR A 27 -10.44 -12.25 -5.39
C THR A 27 -11.49 -13.07 -4.64
N SER A 28 -11.14 -14.32 -4.31
CA SER A 28 -11.98 -15.22 -3.53
C SER A 28 -12.26 -14.62 -2.15
N TYR A 29 -13.50 -14.71 -1.68
CA TYR A 29 -13.93 -14.13 -0.40
C TYR A 29 -13.03 -14.54 0.79
N GLN A 30 -12.66 -15.82 0.84
CA GLN A 30 -11.82 -16.40 1.89
C GLN A 30 -10.40 -15.79 1.96
N ASP A 31 -9.90 -15.25 0.85
CA ASP A 31 -8.54 -14.71 0.76
C ASP A 31 -8.51 -13.19 1.02
N ARG A 32 -9.68 -12.52 1.07
CA ARG A 32 -9.76 -11.05 1.07
C ARG A 32 -9.17 -10.44 2.33
N GLU A 33 -9.44 -11.01 3.48
CA GLU A 33 -8.95 -10.48 4.77
C GLU A 33 -7.43 -10.58 4.85
N ASP A 34 -6.89 -11.76 4.52
CA ASP A 34 -5.45 -12.00 4.53
C ASP A 34 -4.72 -11.11 3.52
N LEU A 35 -5.25 -11.00 2.29
CA LEU A 35 -4.68 -10.13 1.26
C LEU A 35 -4.79 -8.64 1.63
N GLU A 36 -5.86 -8.21 2.31
CA GLU A 36 -5.97 -6.84 2.82
C GLU A 36 -4.84 -6.52 3.80
N GLN A 37 -4.56 -7.44 4.74
CA GLN A 37 -3.48 -7.27 5.70
C GLN A 37 -2.11 -7.29 5.04
N GLU A 38 -1.89 -8.21 4.10
CA GLU A 38 -0.61 -8.29 3.38
C GLU A 38 -0.32 -6.99 2.61
N ILE A 39 -1.32 -6.42 1.92
CA ILE A 39 -1.15 -5.16 1.18
C ILE A 39 -0.82 -4.01 2.14
N LYS A 40 -1.51 -3.90 3.28
CA LYS A 40 -1.21 -2.88 4.30
C LYS A 40 0.22 -3.03 4.82
N LEU A 41 0.65 -4.25 5.10
CA LEU A 41 2.01 -4.52 5.57
C LEU A 41 3.06 -4.10 4.52
N LYS A 42 2.87 -4.43 3.24
CA LYS A 42 3.78 -4.00 2.17
C LYS A 42 3.85 -2.48 2.02
N ILE A 43 2.73 -1.77 2.22
CA ILE A 43 2.71 -0.29 2.22
C ILE A 43 3.56 0.25 3.38
N ILE A 44 3.39 -0.33 4.59
CA ILE A 44 4.16 0.03 5.78
C ILE A 44 5.65 -0.18 5.55
N GLU A 45 6.03 -1.34 5.06
CA GLU A 45 7.42 -1.70 4.74
C GLU A 45 8.02 -0.68 3.77
N LYS A 46 7.34 -0.39 2.65
CA LYS A 46 7.83 0.55 1.63
C LYS A 46 7.95 1.99 2.12
N LEU A 47 7.01 2.45 2.94
CA LEU A 47 7.09 3.78 3.57
C LEU A 47 8.25 3.85 4.58
N THR A 48 8.52 2.75 5.29
CA THR A 48 9.59 2.67 6.29
C THR A 48 10.97 2.59 5.65
N THR A 49 11.13 1.81 4.58
CA THR A 49 12.42 1.63 3.91
C THR A 49 12.85 2.87 3.13
N LYS A 50 11.95 3.83 2.83
CA LYS A 50 12.20 5.07 2.05
C LYS A 50 12.88 4.88 0.68
N GLU A 51 13.13 3.64 0.26
CA GLU A 51 13.50 3.25 -1.09
C GLU A 51 12.28 3.34 -2.01
N PHE A 52 11.84 4.57 -2.27
CA PHE A 52 11.11 4.92 -3.49
C PHE A 52 12.15 5.18 -4.60
N GLU A 53 13.11 4.27 -4.77
CA GLU A 53 14.06 4.40 -5.87
C GLU A 53 13.31 4.18 -7.17
N ASN A 54 13.20 5.26 -7.94
CA ASN A 54 12.88 5.27 -9.36
C ASN A 54 11.77 4.29 -9.74
N THR A 55 10.57 4.43 -9.14
CA THR A 55 9.40 3.73 -9.68
C THR A 55 9.36 4.07 -11.17
N PRO A 56 9.52 3.08 -12.08
CA PRO A 56 9.60 3.38 -13.48
C PRO A 56 8.32 4.11 -13.86
N SER A 57 8.48 5.36 -14.32
CA SER A 57 7.36 6.13 -14.83
C SER A 57 6.74 5.35 -15.97
N PHE A 58 5.45 5.53 -16.22
CA PHE A 58 4.77 4.91 -17.37
C PHE A 58 5.58 5.04 -18.68
N TRP A 59 6.29 6.16 -18.83
CA TRP A 59 7.15 6.47 -19.98
C TRP A 59 8.47 5.68 -20.04
N ASN A 60 8.94 5.11 -18.93
CA ASN A 60 10.14 4.27 -18.89
C ASN A 60 9.91 2.88 -19.53
N PHE A 61 8.66 2.52 -19.84
CA PHE A 61 8.30 1.25 -20.50
C PHE A 61 8.19 1.37 -22.02
N PHE A 62 8.31 2.57 -22.59
CA PHE A 62 8.19 2.83 -24.04
C PHE A 62 9.49 3.29 -24.70
N VAL A 63 10.62 3.18 -24.01
CA VAL A 63 11.97 3.43 -24.55
C VAL A 63 12.56 2.15 -25.11
#